data_AF-A0A259KQG6-F1
#
_entry.id   AF-A0A259KQG6-F1
#
_cell.length_a   1.000
_cell.length_b   1.000
_cell.length_c   1.000
_cell.angle_alpha   90.00
_cell.angle_beta   90.00
_cell.angle_gamma   90.00
#
_symmetry.space_group_name_H-M   'P 1'
#
loop_
_entity.id
_entity.type
_entity.pdbx_description
1 polymer ?
#
loop_
_entity_poly.entity_id
_entity_poly.type
_entity_poly.pdbx_seq_one_letter_code
_entity_poly.pdbx_strand_id
1 'polypeptide(L)'
;MKHITIQTTLLAGLLAAFTSVSAQAQEVGKVISSTPIIQQVAVPRQVCNTQQVVTGGQKSGAGAAMGAIAGGVIGNQMGQGTGNALATMAGLIGGAMLGDNIEGPGTPEVKNVQNCSQQMFYENRTMAYNVVYEFAGKQYTVQMPQDPGPTVRLQITPMVPAANPSYGNVPPPGSAPRY
;
A
#
# COMPACT_ATOMS: atom_id res chain seq x y z
N MET A 1 -74.35 -28.86 -5.87
CA MET A 1 -73.94 -27.46 -5.59
C MET A 1 -73.49 -27.33 -4.12
N LYS A 2 -72.41 -28.01 -3.70
CA LYS A 2 -71.94 -28.04 -2.29
C LYS A 2 -70.42 -27.78 -2.13
N HIS A 3 -69.70 -27.58 -3.23
CA HIS A 3 -68.24 -27.40 -3.23
C HIS A 3 -67.76 -25.94 -3.28
N ILE A 4 -68.65 -24.98 -3.56
CA ILE A 4 -68.27 -23.57 -3.76
C ILE A 4 -68.03 -22.82 -2.43
N THR A 5 -68.65 -23.25 -1.33
CA THR A 5 -68.57 -22.56 -0.03
C THR A 5 -67.31 -22.91 0.77
N ILE A 6 -66.63 -24.02 0.47
CA ILE A 6 -65.45 -24.48 1.23
C ILE A 6 -64.15 -23.83 0.72
N GLN A 7 -64.12 -23.39 -0.55
CA GLN A 7 -62.93 -22.74 -1.11
C GLN A 7 -62.76 -21.28 -0.68
N THR A 8 -63.85 -20.57 -0.36
CA THR A 8 -63.79 -19.16 0.05
C THR A 8 -63.26 -18.96 1.47
N THR A 9 -63.41 -19.94 2.35
CA THR A 9 -62.90 -19.87 3.73
C THR A 9 -61.40 -20.12 3.85
N LEU A 10 -60.80 -20.83 2.89
CA LEU A 10 -59.37 -21.15 2.89
C LEU A 10 -58.50 -19.99 2.40
N LEU A 11 -59.02 -19.11 1.53
CA LEU A 11 -58.28 -17.94 1.04
C LEU A 11 -58.18 -16.81 2.07
N ALA A 12 -59.15 -16.70 2.99
CA ALA A 12 -59.14 -15.67 4.03
C ALA A 12 -58.13 -15.97 5.15
N GLY A 13 -57.82 -17.25 5.39
CA GLY A 13 -56.87 -17.66 6.43
C GLY A 13 -55.40 -17.42 6.07
N LEU A 14 -55.06 -17.45 4.76
CA LEU A 14 -53.66 -17.31 4.33
C LEU A 14 -53.15 -15.86 4.34
N LEU A 15 -54.03 -14.85 4.31
CA LEU A 15 -53.64 -13.44 4.35
C LEU A 15 -53.29 -12.93 5.76
N ALA A 16 -53.71 -13.63 6.83
CA ALA A 16 -53.50 -13.18 8.20
C ALA A 16 -52.13 -13.58 8.80
N ALA A 17 -51.37 -14.45 8.13
CA ALA A 17 -50.12 -15.01 8.66
C ALA A 17 -48.85 -14.22 8.29
N PHE A 18 -48.96 -13.13 7.51
CA PHE A 18 -47.79 -12.40 6.97
C PHE A 18 -47.53 -11.01 7.59
N THR A 19 -48.22 -10.61 8.66
CA THR A 19 -48.10 -9.22 9.20
C THR A 19 -47.25 -9.06 10.45
N SER A 20 -46.49 -10.07 10.89
CA SER A 20 -45.49 -9.89 11.95
C SER A 20 -44.20 -9.27 11.39
N VAL A 21 -44.28 -8.00 10.94
CA VAL A 21 -43.10 -7.14 10.83
C VAL A 21 -42.69 -6.84 12.27
N SER A 22 -41.69 -7.54 12.78
CA SER A 22 -41.01 -7.14 14.01
C SER A 22 -40.42 -5.75 13.76
N ALA A 23 -41.07 -4.73 14.32
CA ALA A 23 -40.53 -3.39 14.41
C ALA A 23 -39.30 -3.46 15.30
N GLN A 24 -38.14 -3.79 14.71
CA GLN A 24 -36.86 -3.49 15.29
C GLN A 24 -36.87 -1.98 15.49
N ALA A 25 -36.98 -1.52 16.73
CA ALA A 25 -36.80 -0.12 17.06
C ALA A 25 -35.34 0.23 16.73
N GLN A 26 -35.09 0.58 15.47
CA GLN A 26 -33.78 1.02 15.03
C GLN A 26 -33.60 2.40 15.64
N GLU A 27 -32.92 2.44 16.78
CA GLU A 27 -32.67 3.66 17.52
C GLU A 27 -31.70 4.51 16.69
N VAL A 28 -32.21 5.63 16.18
CA VAL A 28 -31.45 6.56 15.34
C VAL A 28 -31.01 7.74 16.21
N GLY A 29 -29.71 8.01 16.24
CA GLY A 29 -29.14 9.23 16.83
C GLY A 29 -29.06 10.35 15.80
N LYS A 30 -29.38 11.58 16.21
CA LYS A 30 -29.21 12.77 15.36
C LYS A 30 -27.78 13.26 15.45
N VAL A 31 -27.10 13.45 14.32
CA VAL A 31 -25.74 13.99 14.31
C VAL A 31 -25.80 15.50 14.54
N ILE A 32 -25.06 15.98 15.54
CA ILE A 32 -24.89 17.40 15.85
C ILE A 32 -23.70 17.95 15.06
N SER A 33 -22.58 17.22 15.03
CA SER A 33 -21.33 17.66 14.40
C SER A 33 -20.53 16.47 13.88
N SER A 34 -19.96 16.60 12.68
CA SER A 34 -19.05 15.63 12.06
C SER A 34 -17.77 16.34 11.61
N THR A 35 -16.77 16.45 12.50
CA THR A 35 -15.50 17.13 12.18
C THR A 35 -14.45 16.14 11.67
N PRO A 36 -13.81 16.40 10.51
CA PRO A 36 -12.77 15.51 9.99
C PRO A 36 -11.48 15.65 10.82
N ILE A 37 -10.87 14.51 11.13
CA ILE A 37 -9.56 14.40 11.75
C ILE A 37 -8.53 14.24 10.63
N ILE A 38 -7.81 15.33 10.36
CA ILE A 38 -6.74 15.35 9.35
C ILE A 38 -5.44 14.87 9.99
N GLN A 39 -4.79 13.89 9.38
CA GLN A 39 -3.46 13.43 9.79
C GLN A 39 -2.50 13.45 8.60
N GLN A 40 -1.26 13.85 8.87
CA GLN A 40 -0.17 13.75 7.91
C GLN A 40 0.31 12.31 7.82
N VAL A 41 0.11 11.69 6.66
CA VAL A 41 0.57 10.34 6.39
C VAL A 41 1.79 10.41 5.49
N ALA A 42 2.86 9.71 5.87
CA ALA A 42 4.05 9.61 5.05
C ALA A 42 3.83 8.57 3.95
N VAL A 43 3.66 9.02 2.71
CA VAL A 43 3.48 8.17 1.54
C VAL A 43 4.83 8.07 0.81
N PRO A 44 5.43 6.88 0.70
CA PRO A 44 6.66 6.71 -0.06
C PRO A 44 6.37 6.87 -1.56
N ARG A 45 7.08 7.79 -2.23
CA ARG A 45 7.06 7.94 -3.68
C ARG A 45 8.44 7.73 -4.26
N GLN A 46 8.52 6.99 -5.35
CA GLN A 46 9.76 6.79 -6.09
C GLN A 46 9.95 7.96 -7.07
N VAL A 47 11.00 8.76 -6.87
CA VAL A 47 11.36 9.85 -7.77
C VAL A 47 12.58 9.41 -8.57
N CYS A 48 12.42 9.30 -9.89
CA CYS A 48 13.49 8.91 -10.80
C CYS A 48 14.00 10.14 -11.55
N ASN A 49 15.30 10.42 -11.42
CA ASN A 49 15.99 11.46 -12.17
C ASN A 49 16.88 10.82 -13.24
N THR A 50 16.78 11.30 -14.48
CA THR A 50 17.63 10.86 -15.57
C THR A 50 18.87 11.75 -15.59
N GLN A 51 20.03 11.19 -15.27
CA GLN A 51 21.30 11.89 -15.37
C GLN A 51 22.06 11.35 -16.58
N GLN A 52 22.45 12.26 -17.48
CA GLN A 52 23.36 11.93 -18.56
C GLN A 52 24.77 11.84 -17.97
N VAL A 53 25.32 10.63 -17.87
CA VAL A 53 26.70 10.43 -17.46
C VAL A 53 27.54 10.16 -18.70
N VAL A 54 28.53 11.03 -18.93
CA VAL A 54 29.54 10.82 -19.97
C VAL A 54 30.49 9.76 -19.43
N THR A 55 30.33 8.53 -19.89
CA THR A 55 31.27 7.47 -19.54
C THR A 55 32.44 7.55 -20.51
N GLY A 56 33.67 7.42 -20.00
CA GLY A 56 34.86 7.39 -20.84
C GLY A 56 34.67 6.32 -21.93
N GLY A 57 34.77 6.73 -23.19
CA GLY A 57 34.54 5.83 -24.31
C GLY A 57 35.50 4.66 -24.29
N GLN A 58 35.00 3.48 -24.63
CA GLN A 58 35.83 2.29 -24.73
C GLN A 58 36.78 2.45 -25.93
N LYS A 59 38.08 2.18 -25.72
CA LYS A 59 39.03 2.11 -26.83
C LYS A 59 38.61 0.96 -27.75
N SER A 60 38.65 1.20 -29.06
CA SER A 60 38.34 0.21 -30.10
C SER A 60 39.44 -0.86 -30.22
N GLY A 61 40.67 -0.53 -29.80
CA GLY A 61 41.85 -1.39 -29.94
C GLY A 61 42.33 -1.46 -31.40
N ALA A 62 41.77 -0.64 -32.27
CA ALA A 62 42.12 -0.56 -33.68
C ALA A 62 43.57 -0.09 -33.87
N GLY A 63 44.05 0.84 -33.03
CA GLY A 63 45.44 1.29 -33.03
C GLY A 63 46.39 0.16 -32.65
N ALA A 64 46.04 -0.63 -31.63
CA ALA A 64 46.81 -1.81 -31.23
C ALA A 64 46.85 -2.87 -32.33
N ALA A 65 45.71 -3.17 -32.96
CA ALA A 65 45.64 -4.13 -34.05
C ALA A 65 46.47 -3.68 -35.27
N MET A 66 46.33 -2.42 -35.69
CA MET A 66 47.11 -1.87 -36.80
C MET A 66 48.62 -1.82 -36.49
N GLY A 67 48.98 -1.41 -35.27
CA GLY A 67 50.37 -1.36 -34.82
C GLY A 67 51.01 -2.74 -34.74
N ALA A 68 50.27 -3.76 -34.28
CA ALA A 68 50.72 -5.15 -34.29
C ALA A 68 50.97 -5.63 -35.72
N ILE A 69 50.03 -5.42 -36.65
CA ILE A 69 50.19 -5.82 -38.05
C ILE A 69 51.43 -5.16 -38.67
N ALA A 70 51.59 -3.85 -38.47
CA ALA A 70 52.75 -3.11 -38.96
C ALA A 70 54.06 -3.63 -38.36
N GLY A 71 54.14 -3.80 -37.04
CA GLY A 71 55.32 -4.30 -36.35
C GLY A 71 55.66 -5.75 -36.68
N GLY A 72 54.65 -6.59 -36.89
CA GLY A 72 54.81 -7.99 -37.29
C GLY A 72 55.34 -8.13 -38.72
N VAL A 73 54.82 -7.35 -39.67
CA VAL A 73 55.30 -7.35 -41.06
C VAL A 73 56.74 -6.84 -41.14
N ILE A 74 57.07 -5.76 -40.43
CA ILE A 74 58.44 -5.21 -40.39
C ILE A 74 59.39 -6.20 -39.72
N GLY A 75 59.01 -6.79 -38.58
CA GLY A 75 59.83 -7.77 -37.86
C GLY A 75 60.06 -9.06 -38.66
N ASN A 76 59.10 -9.48 -39.48
CA ASN A 76 59.22 -10.67 -40.33
C ASN A 76 60.14 -10.45 -41.55
N GLN A 77 60.31 -9.22 -42.02
CA GLN A 77 61.15 -8.91 -43.19
C GLN A 77 62.63 -8.72 -42.85
N MET A 78 62.98 -8.53 -41.57
CA MET A 78 64.32 -8.11 -41.14
C MET A 78 65.34 -9.26 -40.96
N GLY A 79 64.97 -10.52 -41.22
CA GLY A 79 65.91 -11.64 -41.16
C GLY A 79 65.36 -12.99 -41.63
N GLN A 80 66.25 -13.90 -42.01
CA GLN A 80 65.94 -15.30 -42.37
C GLN A 80 66.54 -16.23 -41.29
N GLY A 81 65.71 -17.05 -40.64
CA GLY A 81 66.12 -17.96 -39.55
C GLY A 81 65.45 -17.65 -38.21
N THR A 82 65.71 -18.42 -37.16
CA THR A 82 65.01 -18.36 -35.85
C THR A 82 64.98 -16.99 -35.16
N GLY A 83 65.91 -16.09 -35.50
CA GLY A 83 65.89 -14.70 -35.03
C GLY A 83 64.72 -13.87 -35.56
N ASN A 84 64.14 -14.25 -36.71
CA ASN A 84 62.99 -13.57 -37.30
C ASN A 84 61.72 -13.77 -36.48
N ALA A 85 61.48 -14.98 -35.97
CA ALA A 85 60.30 -15.31 -35.19
C ALA A 85 60.27 -14.53 -33.88
N LEU A 86 61.44 -14.37 -33.25
CA LEU A 86 61.58 -13.53 -32.06
C LEU A 86 61.35 -12.05 -32.38
N ALA A 87 61.88 -11.55 -33.49
CA ALA A 87 61.70 -10.17 -33.92
C ALA A 87 60.24 -9.85 -34.29
N THR A 88 59.55 -10.76 -34.98
CA THR A 88 58.12 -10.65 -35.28
C THR A 88 57.29 -10.65 -34.00
N MET A 89 57.55 -11.55 -33.05
CA MET A 89 56.84 -11.60 -31.79
C MET A 89 57.04 -10.31 -30.96
N ALA A 90 58.26 -9.80 -30.92
CA ALA A 90 58.57 -8.51 -30.29
C ALA A 90 57.86 -7.34 -31.01
N GLY A 91 57.83 -7.36 -32.34
CA GLY A 91 57.15 -6.36 -33.16
C GLY A 91 55.63 -6.37 -33.00
N LEU A 92 55.01 -7.54 -32.84
CA LEU A 92 53.58 -7.67 -32.55
C LEU A 92 53.23 -7.06 -31.20
N ILE A 93 53.96 -7.42 -30.14
CA ILE A 93 53.70 -6.94 -28.78
C ILE A 93 54.03 -5.45 -28.66
N GLY A 94 55.20 -5.04 -29.16
CA GLY A 94 55.63 -3.64 -29.13
C GLY A 94 54.77 -2.74 -30.00
N GLY A 95 54.40 -3.22 -31.19
CA GLY A 95 53.50 -2.52 -32.11
C GLY A 95 52.08 -2.39 -31.56
N ALA A 96 51.56 -3.41 -30.88
CA ALA A 96 50.25 -3.36 -30.22
C ALA A 96 50.21 -2.33 -29.08
N MET A 97 51.23 -2.33 -28.22
CA MET A 97 51.29 -1.41 -27.09
C MET A 97 51.44 0.04 -27.55
N LEU A 98 52.34 0.31 -28.49
CA LEU A 98 52.51 1.66 -29.04
C LEU A 98 51.27 2.10 -29.83
N GLY A 99 50.64 1.18 -30.56
CA GLY A 99 49.39 1.43 -31.27
C GLY A 99 48.22 1.78 -30.36
N ASP A 100 48.07 1.12 -29.20
CA ASP A 100 47.02 1.43 -28.21
C ASP A 100 47.20 2.82 -27.55
N ASN A 101 48.46 3.25 -27.40
CA ASN A 101 48.78 4.57 -26.85
C ASN A 101 48.52 5.70 -27.85
N ILE A 102 48.67 5.43 -29.15
CA ILE A 102 48.34 6.37 -30.24
C ILE A 102 46.83 6.44 -30.46
N GLU A 103 46.11 5.35 -30.17
CA GLU A 103 44.66 5.37 -30.11
C GLU A 103 44.19 6.34 -29.02
N GLY A 104 43.64 7.48 -29.45
CA GLY A 104 43.12 8.52 -28.57
C GLY A 104 42.01 8.01 -27.64
N PRO A 105 41.54 8.83 -26.68
CA PRO A 105 40.46 8.43 -25.79
C PRO A 105 39.25 7.99 -26.61
N GLY A 106 38.67 6.84 -26.24
CA GLY A 106 37.52 6.28 -26.96
C GLY A 106 36.37 7.29 -27.01
N THR A 107 35.51 7.17 -28.03
CA THR A 107 34.40 8.09 -28.24
C THR A 107 33.50 8.12 -27.00
N PRO A 108 33.36 9.28 -26.33
CA PRO A 108 32.59 9.36 -25.09
C PRO A 108 31.15 8.91 -25.35
N GLU A 109 30.73 7.87 -24.63
CA GLU A 109 29.37 7.34 -24.75
C GLU A 109 28.49 8.04 -23.71
N VAL A 110 27.45 8.73 -24.19
CA VAL A 110 26.46 9.36 -23.33
C VAL A 110 25.49 8.28 -22.87
N LYS A 111 25.69 7.76 -21.66
CA LYS A 111 24.76 6.79 -21.08
C LYS A 111 23.71 7.55 -20.27
N ASN A 112 22.44 7.39 -20.65
CA ASN A 112 21.33 7.84 -19.82
C ASN A 112 21.18 6.87 -18.66
N VAL A 113 21.63 7.26 -17.47
CA VAL A 113 21.45 6.46 -16.26
C VAL A 113 20.29 7.05 -15.47
N GLN A 114 19.26 6.24 -15.25
CA GLN A 114 18.12 6.63 -14.43
C GLN A 114 18.42 6.26 -12.97
N ASN A 115 18.52 7.26 -12.11
CA ASN A 115 18.71 7.06 -10.67
C ASN A 115 17.36 7.28 -9.96
N CYS A 116 16.82 6.22 -9.37
CA CYS A 116 15.56 6.28 -8.64
C CYS A 116 15.82 6.26 -7.14
N SER A 117 15.26 7.23 -6.42
CA SER A 117 15.33 7.31 -4.95
C SER A 117 13.93 7.30 -4.35
N GLN A 118 13.77 6.63 -3.21
CA GLN A 118 12.55 6.63 -2.42
C GLN A 118 12.50 7.92 -1.58
N GLN A 119 11.52 8.78 -1.83
CA GLN A 119 11.29 10.00 -1.06
C GLN A 119 9.97 9.90 -0.29
N MET A 120 10.00 10.26 0.99
CA MET A 120 8.81 10.29 1.85
C MET A 120 8.07 11.61 1.64
N PHE A 121 6.88 11.56 1.06
CA PHE A 121 6.01 12.73 0.92
C PHE A 121 4.95 12.70 2.01
N TYR A 122 4.74 13.82 2.70
CA TYR A 122 3.68 13.97 3.69
C TYR A 122 2.42 14.49 3.02
N GLU A 123 1.35 13.70 3.07
CA GLU A 123 0.05 14.07 2.52
C GLU A 123 -0.98 14.17 3.66
N ASN A 124 -1.75 15.25 3.67
CA ASN A 124 -2.85 15.43 4.61
C ASN A 124 -4.01 14.54 4.17
N ARG A 125 -4.28 13.45 4.90
CA ARG A 125 -5.43 12.58 4.66
C ARG A 125 -6.37 12.60 5.87
N THR A 126 -7.67 12.61 5.60
CA THR A 126 -8.68 12.47 6.64
C THR A 126 -8.69 11.01 7.12
N MET A 127 -8.25 10.76 8.34
CA MET A 127 -8.16 9.39 8.88
C MET A 127 -9.47 8.94 9.52
N ALA A 128 -10.22 9.87 10.09
CA ALA A 128 -11.48 9.60 10.78
C ALA A 128 -12.32 10.87 10.88
N TYR A 129 -13.58 10.71 11.29
CA TYR A 129 -14.52 11.78 11.62
C TYR A 129 -14.85 11.68 13.11
N ASN A 130 -14.70 12.80 13.83
CA ASN A 130 -15.22 12.93 15.18
C ASN A 130 -16.71 13.31 15.09
N VAL A 131 -17.56 12.35 15.43
CA VAL A 131 -19.01 12.47 15.29
C VAL A 131 -19.61 12.65 16.67
N VAL A 132 -20.22 13.82 16.89
CA VAL A 132 -21.03 14.10 18.07
C VAL A 132 -22.49 13.88 17.69
N TYR A 133 -23.15 12.94 18.36
CA TYR A 133 -24.56 12.61 18.12
C TYR A 133 -25.38 12.71 19.40
N GLU A 134 -26.66 13.04 19.26
CA GLU A 134 -27.63 13.08 20.34
C GLU A 134 -28.54 11.85 20.29
N PHE A 135 -28.69 11.18 21.43
CA PHE A 135 -29.65 10.11 21.61
C PHE A 135 -30.26 10.19 23.01
N ALA A 136 -31.59 10.12 23.09
CA ALA A 136 -32.36 10.24 24.34
C ALA A 136 -31.99 11.48 25.19
N GLY A 137 -31.69 12.62 24.54
CA GLY A 137 -31.32 13.88 25.19
C GLY A 137 -29.89 13.92 25.76
N LYS A 138 -29.06 12.91 25.49
CA LYS A 138 -27.64 12.88 25.85
C LYS A 138 -26.76 12.94 24.60
N GLN A 139 -25.66 13.67 24.70
CA GLN A 139 -24.66 13.76 23.64
C GLN A 139 -23.58 12.69 23.84
N TYR A 140 -23.20 12.05 22.75
CA TYR A 140 -22.16 11.03 22.72
C TYR A 140 -21.20 11.33 21.56
N THR A 141 -19.93 11.03 21.77
CA THR A 141 -18.88 11.21 20.76
C THR A 141 -18.33 9.86 20.34
N VAL A 142 -18.23 9.65 19.03
CA VAL A 142 -17.65 8.44 18.44
C VAL A 142 -16.74 8.80 17.26
N GLN A 143 -15.71 7.99 17.03
CA GLN A 143 -14.87 8.14 15.84
C GLN A 143 -15.36 7.17 14.75
N MET A 144 -15.62 7.70 13.56
CA MET A 144 -16.05 6.91 12.41
C MET A 144 -15.08 7.06 11.24
N PRO A 145 -14.82 6.01 10.44
CA PRO A 145 -13.91 6.09 9.29
C PRO A 145 -14.48 6.89 8.12
N GLN A 146 -15.81 7.02 8.05
CA GLN A 146 -16.53 7.74 7.00
C GLN A 146 -17.55 8.70 7.62
N ASP A 147 -17.91 9.74 6.88
CA ASP A 147 -18.95 10.69 7.29
C ASP A 147 -20.31 9.97 7.42
N PRO A 148 -20.93 9.99 8.62
CA PRO A 148 -22.24 9.35 8.85
C PRO A 148 -23.42 10.14 8.27
N GLY A 149 -23.22 11.39 7.85
CA GLY A 149 -24.31 12.27 7.43
C GLY A 149 -25.19 12.72 8.61
N PRO A 150 -26.50 12.99 8.39
CA PRO A 150 -27.36 13.65 9.38
C PRO A 150 -27.79 12.75 10.55
N THR A 151 -27.67 11.42 10.42
CA THR A 151 -28.17 10.46 11.40
C THR A 151 -27.31 9.22 11.48
N VAL A 152 -27.12 8.70 12.69
CA VAL A 152 -26.37 7.46 12.97
C VAL A 152 -27.30 6.37 13.47
N ARG A 153 -27.10 5.14 13.00
CA ARG A 153 -27.82 3.96 13.51
C ARG A 153 -27.12 3.48 14.77
N LEU A 154 -27.88 3.28 15.84
CA LEU A 154 -27.37 2.82 17.13
C LEU A 154 -27.86 1.39 17.38
N GLN A 155 -26.97 0.57 17.95
CA GLN A 155 -27.33 -0.73 18.50
C GLN A 155 -27.14 -0.65 20.01
N ILE A 156 -28.25 -0.59 20.73
CA ILE A 156 -28.24 -0.49 22.19
C ILE A 156 -28.35 -1.89 22.77
N THR A 157 -27.44 -2.22 23.69
CA THR A 157 -27.46 -3.49 24.42
C THR A 157 -27.92 -3.20 25.84
N PRO A 158 -29.04 -3.79 26.30
CA PRO A 158 -29.52 -3.57 27.66
C PRO A 158 -28.53 -4.17 28.66
N MET A 159 -28.18 -3.39 29.70
CA MET A 159 -27.39 -3.88 30.83
C MET A 159 -28.34 -4.26 31.97
N VAL A 160 -28.24 -5.50 32.45
CA VAL A 160 -28.96 -5.92 33.67
C VAL A 160 -28.30 -5.27 34.89
N PRO A 161 -29.06 -4.61 35.78
CA PRO A 161 -28.53 -4.11 37.04
C PRO A 161 -27.92 -5.26 37.84
N ALA A 162 -26.74 -5.05 38.44
CA ALA A 162 -26.20 -6.01 39.41
C ALA A 162 -27.23 -6.18 40.53
N ALA A 163 -27.72 -7.41 40.73
CA ALA A 163 -28.69 -7.70 41.78
C ALA A 163 -28.08 -7.34 43.14
N ASN A 164 -28.68 -6.39 43.83
CA ASN A 164 -28.26 -6.00 45.17
C ASN A 164 -28.68 -7.12 46.15
N PRO A 165 -27.75 -7.84 46.82
CA PRO A 165 -28.10 -9.00 47.63
C PRO A 165 -28.79 -8.68 48.97
N SER A 166 -29.19 -7.43 49.23
CA SER A 166 -29.71 -6.98 50.53
C SER A 166 -31.13 -7.45 50.90
N TYR A 167 -31.73 -8.37 50.14
CA TYR A 167 -32.95 -9.08 50.59
C TYR A 167 -32.59 -10.24 51.54
N GLY A 168 -31.89 -9.91 52.62
CA GLY A 168 -31.57 -10.85 53.69
C GLY A 168 -31.69 -10.11 55.00
N ASN A 169 -32.92 -10.06 55.53
CA ASN A 169 -33.29 -9.95 56.96
C ASN A 169 -34.73 -9.43 57.10
N VAL A 170 -35.72 -10.14 56.54
CA VAL A 170 -37.11 -10.00 57.00
C VAL A 170 -37.32 -11.07 58.06
N PRO A 171 -37.49 -10.70 59.36
CA PRO A 171 -37.78 -11.67 60.40
C PRO A 171 -39.12 -12.38 60.13
N PRO A 172 -39.27 -13.67 60.45
CA PRO A 172 -40.51 -14.39 60.27
C PRO A 172 -41.69 -13.70 60.98
N PRO A 173 -42.89 -13.65 60.37
CA PRO A 173 -44.06 -13.03 60.97
C PRO A 173 -44.51 -13.80 62.22
N GLY A 174 -44.44 -13.15 63.39
CA GLY A 174 -44.87 -13.73 64.67
C GLY A 174 -44.27 -13.11 65.93
N SER A 175 -43.29 -12.21 65.80
CA SER A 175 -42.49 -11.68 66.92
C SER A 175 -42.99 -10.36 67.53
N ALA A 176 -44.27 -9.99 67.36
CA ALA A 176 -44.81 -8.79 68.01
C ALA A 176 -45.12 -9.05 69.50
N PRO A 177 -44.55 -8.28 70.45
CA PRO A 177 -44.86 -8.41 71.87
C PRO A 177 -46.29 -7.96 72.15
N ARG A 178 -47.03 -8.77 72.90
CA ARG A 178 -48.38 -8.43 73.39
C ARG A 178 -48.23 -7.64 74.69
N TYR A 179 -48.65 -6.38 74.68
CA TYR A 179 -48.88 -5.56 75.87
C TYR A 179 -50.38 -5.38 76.05
#